data_AF-Q8HHB7-F1
#
_entry.id   AF-Q8HHB7-F1
#
_cell.length_a   1.000
_cell.length_b   1.000
_cell.length_c   1.000
_cell.angle_alpha   90.00
_cell.angle_beta   90.00
_cell.angle_gamma   90.00
#
_symmetry.space_group_name_H-M   'P 1'
#
loop_
_entity.id
_entity.type
_entity.pdbx_description
1 polymer ?
#
loop_
_entity_poly.entity_id
_entity_poly.type
_entity_poly.pdbx_seq_one_letter_code
_entity_poly.pdbx_strand_id
1 'polypeptide(L)' 'VPGRLNQVSLFVKREGLYYGQCSEICGINHGFMPIVVEAVSLPNYIEWISNKLND' A
#
# COMPACT_ATOMS: atom_id res chain seq x y z
N VAL A 1 1.75 2.47 -15.52
CA VAL A 1 2.11 2.51 -16.97
C VAL A 1 3.61 2.30 -17.07
N PRO A 2 4.09 1.29 -17.82
CA PRO A 2 5.52 1.04 -17.96
C PRO A 2 6.26 2.27 -18.53
N GLY A 3 7.41 2.62 -17.96
CA GLY A 3 8.21 3.77 -18.40
C GLY A 3 7.74 5.15 -17.94
N ARG A 4 6.68 5.25 -17.12
CA ARG A 4 6.15 6.52 -16.59
C ARG A 4 5.97 6.47 -15.07
N LEU A 5 6.48 7.48 -14.37
CA LEU A 5 6.20 7.70 -12.94
C LEU A 5 4.93 8.55 -12.78
N ASN A 6 3.93 8.01 -12.11
CA ASN A 6 2.70 8.71 -11.74
C ASN A 6 2.71 8.98 -10.24
N GLN A 7 2.14 10.12 -9.82
CA GLN A 7 2.05 10.51 -8.41
C GLN A 7 0.59 10.72 -8.01
N VAL A 8 0.26 10.33 -6.78
CA VAL A 8 -1.00 10.62 -6.10
C VAL A 8 -0.71 10.92 -4.63
N SER A 9 -1.47 11.84 -4.04
CA SER A 9 -1.34 12.16 -2.61
C SER A 9 -2.28 11.29 -1.79
N LEU A 10 -1.82 10.81 -0.63
CA LEU A 10 -2.61 10.04 0.33
C LEU A 10 -2.58 10.74 1.68
N PHE A 11 -3.75 10.94 2.29
CA PHE A 11 -3.89 11.42 3.66
C PHE A 11 -4.97 10.60 4.38
N VAL A 12 -4.55 9.79 5.35
CA VAL A 12 -5.43 8.88 6.09
C VAL A 12 -5.78 9.50 7.44
N LYS A 13 -7.08 9.71 7.69
CA LYS A 13 -7.56 10.38 8.91
C LYS A 13 -7.70 9.47 10.12
N ARG A 14 -7.78 8.16 9.89
CA ARG A 14 -8.10 7.16 10.92
C ARG A 14 -7.25 5.91 10.71
N GLU A 15 -6.71 5.38 11.79
CA GLU A 15 -6.01 4.09 11.78
C GLU A 15 -6.95 2.97 11.32
N GLY A 16 -6.38 1.92 10.71
CA GLY A 16 -7.13 0.76 10.22
C GLY A 16 -6.62 0.20 8.90
N LEU A 17 -7.36 -0.79 8.38
CA LEU A 17 -7.06 -1.48 7.12
C LEU A 17 -7.93 -0.93 5.97
N TYR A 18 -7.28 -0.57 4.87
CA TYR A 18 -7.91 -0.06 3.66
C TYR A 18 -7.61 -1.00 2.50
N TYR A 19 -8.66 -1.43 1.79
CA TYR A 19 -8.57 -2.43 0.72
C TYR A 19 -8.82 -1.79 -0.64
N GLY A 20 -8.01 -2.19 -1.63
CA GLY A 20 -8.15 -1.85 -3.04
C GLY A 20 -7.96 -3.08 -3.91
N GLN A 21 -8.26 -2.93 -5.20
CA GLN A 21 -8.06 -3.95 -6.23
C GLN A 21 -7.31 -3.33 -7.41
N CYS A 22 -6.73 -4.15 -8.27
CA CYS A 22 -6.22 -3.67 -9.55
C CYS A 22 -7.38 -3.12 -10.39
N SER A 23 -7.22 -1.91 -10.95
CA SER A 23 -8.26 -1.24 -11.73
C SER A 23 -7.96 -1.18 -13.24
N GLU A 24 -6.98 -1.96 -13.71
CA GLU A 24 -6.61 -2.07 -15.13
C GLU A 24 -6.40 -3.53 -15.49
N ILE A 25 -7.05 -4.01 -16.55
CA ILE A 25 -6.93 -5.42 -16.94
C ILE A 25 -5.49 -5.75 -17.33
N CYS A 26 -4.85 -6.65 -16.59
CA CYS A 26 -3.40 -6.89 -16.68
C CYS A 26 -3.01 -8.36 -16.95
N GLY A 27 -4.00 -9.23 -17.18
CA GLY A 27 -3.79 -10.65 -17.48
C GLY A 27 -4.74 -11.58 -16.71
N ILE A 28 -4.47 -12.89 -16.76
CA ILE A 28 -5.35 -13.94 -16.21
C ILE A 28 -5.60 -13.78 -14.70
N ASN A 29 -4.63 -13.24 -13.96
CA ASN A 29 -4.71 -13.05 -12.52
C ASN A 29 -5.14 -11.63 -12.10
N HIS A 30 -5.69 -10.84 -13.02
CA HIS A 30 -6.10 -9.45 -12.74
C HIS A 30 -7.02 -9.32 -11.50
N GLY A 31 -7.92 -10.29 -11.28
CA GLY A 31 -8.81 -10.31 -10.11
C GLY A 31 -8.19 -10.85 -8.80
N PHE A 32 -6.95 -11.34 -8.84
CA PHE A 32 -6.28 -12.00 -7.70
C PHE A 32 -5.07 -11.21 -7.18
N MET A 33 -5.06 -9.89 -7.40
CA MET A 33 -4.00 -8.99 -6.94
C MET A 33 -4.57 -7.84 -6.09
N PRO A 34 -4.98 -8.11 -4.84
CA PRO A 34 -5.49 -7.09 -3.94
C PRO A 34 -4.37 -6.13 -3.48
N ILE A 35 -4.77 -4.93 -3.07
CA ILE A 35 -3.90 -3.94 -2.42
C ILE A 35 -4.43 -3.73 -1.00
N VAL A 36 -3.55 -3.77 0.00
CA VAL A 36 -3.89 -3.49 1.39
C VAL A 36 -2.99 -2.38 1.90
N VAL A 37 -3.57 -1.34 2.49
CA VAL A 37 -2.87 -0.28 3.19
C VAL A 37 -3.27 -0.33 4.66
N GLU A 38 -2.30 -0.54 5.53
CA GLU A 38 -2.47 -0.45 6.98
C GLU A 38 -2.03 0.95 7.43
N ALA A 39 -2.97 1.71 8.01
CA ALA A 39 -2.68 2.98 8.64
C ALA A 39 -2.54 2.78 10.14
N VAL A 40 -1.37 3.11 10.67
CA VAL A 40 -1.01 2.97 12.08
C VAL A 40 -0.54 4.31 12.64
N SER A 41 -0.43 4.37 13.97
CA SER A 41 0.22 5.48 14.65
C SER A 41 1.70 5.62 14.24
N LEU A 42 2.24 6.84 14.33
CA LEU A 42 3.65 7.11 14.01
C LEU A 42 4.64 6.23 14.82
N PRO A 43 4.46 6.01 16.14
CA PRO A 43 5.34 5.12 16.91
C PRO A 43 5.38 3.70 16.34
N ASN A 44 4.23 3.11 16.04
CA ASN A 44 4.13 1.75 15.49
C ASN A 44 4.79 1.66 14.11
N TYR A 45 4.65 2.70 13.28
CA TYR A 45 5.30 2.77 11.97
C TYR A 45 6.84 2.80 12.09
N ILE A 46 7.38 3.61 13.00
CA ILE A 46 8.83 3.71 13.22
C ILE A 46 9.40 2.39 13.73
N GLU A 47 8.72 1.75 14.69
CA GLU A 47 9.12 0.44 15.21
C GLU A 47 9.13 -0.62 14.10
N TRP A 48 8.07 -0.65 13.28
CA TRP A 48 7.97 -1.58 12.16
C TRP A 48 9.10 -1.38 11.12
N ILE A 49 9.39 -0.14 10.74
CA ILE A 49 10.51 0.16 9.83
C ILE A 49 11.85 -0.26 10.43
N SER A 50 12.10 0.03 11.70
CA SER A 50 13.35 -0.35 12.35
C SER A 50 13.55 -1.86 12.34
N ASN A 51 12.50 -2.62 12.66
CA ASN A 51 12.57 -4.08 12.62
C ASN A 51 12.84 -4.59 11.20
N LYS A 52 12.15 -4.03 10.19
CA LYS A 52 12.33 -4.42 8.78
C LYS A 52 13.69 -4.08 8.16
N LEU A 53 14.37 -3.06 8.67
CA LEU A 53 15.72 -2.69 8.23
C LEU A 53 16.82 -3.49 8.93
N ASN A 54 16.52 -4.05 10.10
CA ASN A 54 17.44 -4.88 10.88
C ASN A 54 17.36 -6.37 10.49
N ASP A 55 16.34 -6.76 9.74
CA ASP A 55 16.18 -8.07 9.09
C ASP A 55 17.04 -8.16 7.80
#